data_AF-A0A6J5H3S3-F1
#
_entry.id   AF-A0A6J5H3S3-F1
#
_cell.length_a   1.000
_cell.length_b   1.000
_cell.length_c   1.000
_cell.angle_alpha   90.00
_cell.angle_beta   90.00
_cell.angle_gamma   90.00
#
_symmetry.space_group_name_H-M   'P 1'
#
loop_
_entity.id
_entity.type
_entity.pdbx_description
1 polymer ?
#
loop_
_entity_poly.entity_id
_entity_poly.type
_entity_poly.pdbx_seq_one_letter_code
_entity_poly.pdbx_strand_id
1 'polypeptide(L)'
;MLMRQPGEFPGMEVVAKALQMTSRTLRRRLESEGTSFVAIVDDVRCSLATEYLKTTRMSTDDIAMLLGFSDPANLRRALKRWTGKGPGELRR
;
A
#
# COMPACT_ATOMS: atom_id res chain seq x y z
N MET A 1 -11.58 7.92 6.34
CA MET A 1 -11.22 6.63 6.97
C MET A 1 -10.85 5.64 5.89
N LEU A 2 -9.55 5.45 5.61
CA LEU A 2 -9.03 4.54 4.57
C LEU A 2 -8.47 3.22 5.13
N MET A 3 -8.47 3.03 6.44
CA MET A 3 -7.97 1.81 7.10
C MET A 3 -9.07 1.21 7.97
N ARG A 4 -9.85 0.29 7.39
CA ARG A 4 -10.88 -0.46 8.12
C ARG A 4 -10.33 -1.80 8.66
N GLN A 5 -9.31 -2.35 7.99
CA GLN A 5 -8.52 -3.52 8.42
C GLN A 5 -7.12 -3.47 7.78
N PRO A 6 -6.04 -3.81 8.49
CA PRO A 6 -4.73 -4.04 7.88
C PRO A 6 -4.85 -5.13 6.81
N GLY A 7 -4.48 -4.82 5.57
CA GLY A 7 -4.50 -5.76 4.44
C GLY A 7 -5.71 -5.70 3.54
N GLU A 8 -6.81 -5.09 4.00
CA GLU A 8 -8.00 -4.86 3.18
C GLU A 8 -7.98 -3.43 2.64
N PHE A 9 -7.28 -3.25 1.51
CA PHE A 9 -7.26 -1.97 0.81
C PHE A 9 -8.54 -1.83 0.01
N PRO A 10 -9.42 -0.85 0.31
CA PRO A 10 -10.65 -0.67 -0.42
C PRO A 10 -10.33 -0.45 -1.90
N GLY A 11 -11.04 -1.14 -2.79
CA GLY A 11 -10.87 -0.94 -4.24
C GLY A 11 -11.22 0.49 -4.67
N MET A 12 -10.76 0.90 -5.86
CA MET A 12 -11.02 2.24 -6.41
C MET A 12 -12.52 2.58 -6.40
N GLU A 13 -13.41 1.62 -6.62
CA GLU A 13 -14.86 1.80 -6.59
C GLU A 13 -15.39 2.16 -5.19
N VAL A 14 -14.85 1.51 -4.15
CA VAL A 14 -15.24 1.77 -2.76
C VAL A 14 -14.80 3.18 -2.36
N VAL A 15 -13.56 3.56 -2.71
CA VAL A 15 -13.04 4.90 -2.44
C VAL A 15 -13.79 5.96 -3.24
N ALA A 16 -14.08 5.71 -4.52
CA ALA A 16 -14.86 6.62 -5.35
C ALA A 16 -16.27 6.82 -4.75
N LYS A 17 -16.94 5.74 -4.35
CA LYS A 17 -18.25 5.82 -3.69
C LYS A 17 -18.20 6.61 -2.38
N ALA A 18 -17.16 6.42 -1.56
CA ALA A 18 -16.96 7.18 -0.32
C ALA A 18 -16.73 8.67 -0.58
N LEU A 19 -16.13 9.03 -1.72
CA LEU A 19 -15.94 10.41 -2.17
C LEU A 19 -17.14 10.96 -2.97
N GLN A 20 -18.25 10.21 -3.07
CA GLN A 20 -19.42 10.55 -3.88
C GLN A 20 -19.09 10.76 -5.38
N MET A 21 -18.17 9.93 -5.91
CA MET A 21 -17.69 9.98 -7.28
C MET A 21 -17.78 8.62 -7.97
N THR A 22 -17.73 8.61 -9.31
CA THR A 22 -17.48 7.39 -10.08
C THR A 22 -15.98 7.07 -10.15
N SER A 23 -15.63 5.78 -10.28
CA SER A 23 -14.24 5.33 -10.46
C SER A 23 -13.55 6.02 -11.65
N ARG A 24 -14.27 6.22 -12.76
CA ARG A 24 -13.79 6.99 -13.92
C ARG A 24 -13.42 8.43 -13.57
N THR A 25 -14.25 9.11 -12.76
CA THR A 25 -13.99 10.51 -12.37
C THR A 25 -12.82 10.60 -11.40
N LEU A 26 -12.76 9.69 -10.44
CA LEU A 26 -11.64 9.58 -9.50
C LEU A 26 -10.34 9.35 -10.26
N ARG A 27 -10.30 8.37 -11.17
CA ARG A 27 -9.13 8.08 -12.00
C ARG A 27 -8.65 9.30 -12.77
N ARG A 28 -9.55 10.00 -13.47
CA ARG A 28 -9.20 11.20 -14.26
C ARG A 28 -8.63 12.32 -13.38
N ARG A 29 -9.18 12.51 -12.17
CA ARG A 29 -8.67 13.50 -11.22
C ARG A 29 -7.26 13.13 -10.74
N LEU A 30 -7.06 11.87 -10.37
CA LEU A 30 -5.74 11.39 -9.95
C LEU A 30 -4.71 11.55 -11.08
N GLU A 31 -5.08 11.19 -12.32
CA GLU A 31 -4.23 11.38 -13.49
C GLU A 31 -3.91 12.87 -13.74
N SER A 32 -4.89 13.78 -13.55
CA SER A 32 -4.64 15.23 -13.67
C SER A 32 -3.74 15.78 -12.57
N GLU A 33 -3.69 15.12 -11.41
CA GLU A 33 -2.77 15.43 -10.30
C GLU A 33 -1.42 14.70 -10.45
N GLY A 34 -1.19 13.98 -11.56
CA GLY A 34 0.05 13.25 -11.82
C GLY A 34 0.21 11.98 -10.99
N THR A 35 -0.86 11.47 -10.39
CA THR A 35 -0.85 10.25 -9.56
C THR A 35 -1.84 9.21 -10.08
N SER A 36 -1.87 8.05 -9.44
CA SER A 36 -2.85 7.01 -9.73
C SER A 36 -3.32 6.37 -8.44
N PHE A 37 -4.50 5.74 -8.49
CA PHE A 37 -5.02 5.03 -7.33
C PHE A 37 -4.05 3.93 -6.86
N VAL A 38 -3.41 3.25 -7.81
CA VAL A 38 -2.38 2.26 -7.51
C VAL A 38 -1.20 2.90 -6.80
N ALA A 39 -0.72 4.07 -7.26
CA ALA A 39 0.37 4.79 -6.60
C ALA A 39 0.01 5.21 -5.17
N ILE A 40 -1.22 5.66 -4.92
CA ILE A 40 -1.69 6.00 -3.57
C ILE A 40 -1.74 4.76 -2.67
N VAL A 41 -2.31 3.66 -3.17
CA VAL A 41 -2.37 2.40 -2.42
C VAL A 41 -0.98 1.87 -2.12
N ASP A 42 -0.07 1.95 -3.10
CA ASP A 42 1.33 1.57 -2.97
C ASP A 42 2.04 2.41 -1.89
N ASP A 43 1.83 3.72 -1.87
CA ASP A 43 2.43 4.62 -0.88
C ASP A 43 1.96 4.31 0.55
N VAL A 44 0.64 4.07 0.72
CA VAL A 44 0.07 3.66 2.00
C VAL A 44 0.61 2.29 2.43
N ARG A 45 0.69 1.31 1.52
CA ARG A 45 1.28 -0.01 1.79
C ARG A 45 2.75 0.12 2.20
N CYS A 46 3.50 0.98 1.53
CA CYS A 46 4.91 1.24 1.82
C CYS A 46 5.10 1.81 3.22
N SER A 47 4.29 2.80 3.59
CA SER A 47 4.33 3.44 4.90
C SER A 47 4.04 2.42 6.01
N LEU A 48 2.96 1.63 5.87
CA LEU A 48 2.62 0.58 6.83
C LEU A 48 3.69 -0.51 6.92
N ALA A 49 4.22 -0.98 5.78
CA ALA A 49 5.28 -1.98 5.75
C ALA A 49 6.53 -1.47 6.51
N THR A 50 6.89 -0.21 6.28
CA THR A 50 8.03 0.42 6.95
C THR A 50 7.80 0.56 8.43
N GLU A 51 6.60 0.96 8.83
CA GLU A 51 6.21 1.07 10.23
C GLU A 51 6.27 -0.29 10.92
N TYR A 52 5.64 -1.32 10.36
CA TYR A 52 5.69 -2.68 10.93
C TYR A 52 7.11 -3.24 11.03
N LEU A 53 7.95 -2.99 10.02
CA LEU A 53 9.36 -3.43 10.05
C LEU A 53 10.16 -2.79 11.20
N LYS A 54 9.81 -1.55 11.60
CA LYS A 54 10.50 -0.78 12.63
C LYS A 54 9.91 -0.96 14.03
N THR A 55 8.59 -1.03 14.15
CA THR A 55 7.88 -1.06 15.43
C THR A 55 7.63 -2.48 15.93
N THR A 56 7.75 -3.49 15.06
CA THR A 56 7.46 -4.88 15.41
C THR A 56 8.62 -5.82 15.07
N ARG A 57 8.61 -7.01 15.68
CA ARG A 57 9.51 -8.13 15.34
C ARG A 57 8.91 -9.08 14.29
N MET A 58 7.82 -8.71 13.62
CA MET A 58 7.13 -9.57 12.65
C MET A 58 8.04 -9.93 11.49
N SER A 59 7.95 -11.15 10.97
CA SER A 59 8.73 -11.51 9.79
C SER A 59 8.26 -10.70 8.57
N THR A 60 9.13 -10.54 7.57
CA THR A 60 8.73 -9.89 6.31
C THR A 60 7.55 -10.62 5.65
N ASP A 61 7.46 -11.93 5.90
CA ASP A 61 6.44 -12.79 5.33
C ASP A 61 5.09 -12.57 6.03
N ASP A 62 5.08 -12.42 7.36
CA ASP A 62 3.87 -12.03 8.12
C ASP A 62 3.38 -10.64 7.71
N ILE A 63 4.29 -9.69 7.52
CA ILE A 63 3.96 -8.34 7.07
C ILE A 63 3.38 -8.37 5.65
N ALA A 64 3.86 -9.25 4.77
CA ALA A 64 3.32 -9.41 3.43
C ALA A 64 1.87 -9.91 3.48
N MET A 65 1.60 -10.93 4.28
CA MET A 65 0.24 -11.44 4.50
C MET A 65 -0.67 -10.37 5.11
N LEU A 66 -0.19 -9.64 6.11
CA LEU A 66 -0.93 -8.56 6.76
C LEU A 66 -1.25 -7.41 5.81
N LEU A 67 -0.40 -7.15 4.82
CA LEU A 67 -0.64 -6.12 3.81
C LEU A 67 -1.38 -6.65 2.57
N GLY A 68 -1.86 -7.89 2.59
CA GLY A 68 -2.63 -8.47 1.49
C GLY A 68 -1.77 -8.74 0.24
N PHE A 69 -0.49 -9.04 0.40
CA PHE A 69 0.33 -9.58 -0.68
C PHE A 69 0.15 -11.10 -0.75
N SER A 70 0.00 -11.63 -1.96
CA SER A 70 -0.08 -13.08 -2.20
C SER A 70 1.23 -13.82 -1.97
N ASP A 71 2.36 -13.11 -2.00
CA ASP A 71 3.70 -13.68 -1.82
C ASP A 71 4.63 -12.63 -1.16
N PRO A 72 5.35 -12.99 -0.08
CA PRO A 72 6.40 -12.17 0.50
C PRO A 72 7.47 -11.65 -0.48
N ALA A 73 7.76 -12.40 -1.54
CA ALA A 73 8.65 -11.95 -2.60
C ALA A 73 8.11 -10.71 -3.35
N ASN A 74 6.79 -10.60 -3.50
CA ASN A 74 6.15 -9.41 -4.08
C ASN A 74 6.30 -8.19 -3.16
N LEU A 75 6.12 -8.37 -1.84
CA LEU A 75 6.37 -7.29 -0.88
C LEU A 75 7.83 -6.84 -0.93
N ARG A 76 8.81 -7.77 -0.96
CA ARG A 76 10.24 -7.42 -1.02
C ARG A 76 10.58 -6.58 -2.26
N ARG A 77 10.06 -6.99 -3.43
CA ARG A 77 10.25 -6.24 -4.69
C ARG A 77 9.58 -4.87 -4.64
N ALA A 78 8.36 -4.80 -4.10
CA ALA A 78 7.61 -3.56 -3.94
C ALA A 78 8.32 -2.59 -2.98
N LEU A 79 8.73 -3.05 -1.79
CA LEU A 79 9.50 -2.26 -0.82
C LEU A 79 10.76 -1.69 -1.43
N LYS A 80 11.53 -2.49 -2.19
CA LYS A 80 12.73 -2.01 -2.87
C LYS A 80 12.40 -0.97 -3.95
N ARG A 81 11.29 -1.16 -4.69
CA ARG A 81 10.83 -0.19 -5.68
C ARG A 81 10.40 1.13 -5.04
N TRP A 82 9.72 1.10 -3.91
CA TRP A 82 9.16 2.27 -3.25
C TRP A 82 10.19 3.04 -2.41
N THR A 83 10.99 2.31 -1.60
CA THR A 83 11.92 2.92 -0.63
C THR A 83 13.37 2.96 -1.11
N GLY A 84 13.68 2.28 -2.22
CA GLY A 84 15.05 2.03 -2.68
C GLY A 84 15.84 1.03 -1.82
N LYS A 85 15.28 0.56 -0.70
CA LYS A 85 15.97 -0.26 0.31
C LYS A 85 15.27 -1.60 0.51
N GLY A 86 16.05 -2.61 0.90
CA GLY A 86 15.50 -3.92 1.27
C GLY A 86 14.86 -3.92 2.67
N PRO A 87 14.00 -4.91 3.00
CA PRO A 87 13.41 -5.03 4.34
C PRO A 87 14.45 -5.13 5.47
N GLY A 88 15.58 -5.80 5.19
CA GLY A 88 16.69 -5.92 6.15
C GLY A 88 17.45 -4.62 6.40
N GLU A 89 17.40 -3.66 5.46
CA GLU A 89 17.95 -2.31 5.66
C GLU A 89 16.97 -1.40 6.39
N LEU A 90 15.66 -1.60 6.19
CA LEU A 90 14.61 -0.85 6.88
C LEU A 90 14.47 -1.20 8.36
N ARG A 91 14.82 -2.43 8.73
CA ARG A 91 14.78 -2.95 10.10
C ARG A 91 15.97 -2.50 10.95
N ARG A 92 17.02 -1.98 10.32
CA ARG A 92 18.30 -1.68 10.98
C ARG A 92 18.27 -0.33 11.71
#